data_AF-A0A158EAR4-F1
#
_entry.id   AF-A0A158EAR4-F1
#
_cell.length_a   1.000
_cell.length_b   1.000
_cell.length_c   1.000
_cell.angle_alpha   90.00
_cell.angle_beta   90.00
_cell.angle_gamma   90.00
#
_symmetry.space_group_name_H-M   'P 1'
#
loop_
_entity.id
_entity.type
_entity.pdbx_description
1 polymer ?
#
loop_
_entity_poly.entity_id
_entity_poly.type
_entity_poly.pdbx_seq_one_letter_code
_entity_poly.pdbx_strand_id
1 'polypeptide(L)' 'MSIESAIDEFEAHPFIQLPVQLKHAKAVRHMPDLHRDPFYRLLVAQAITEDLRFLTVDRERSAYLDAAIPA' A
#
# COMPACT_ATOMS: atom_id res chain seq x y z
N MET A 1 3.93 10.03 -20.04
CA MET A 1 4.81 8.97 -19.49
C MET A 1 4.13 7.64 -19.76
N SER A 2 4.83 6.68 -20.37
CA SER A 2 4.29 5.32 -20.53
C SER A 2 4.57 4.49 -19.27
N ILE A 3 3.88 3.36 -19.12
CA ILE A 3 4.09 2.46 -17.97
C ILE A 3 5.53 1.96 -17.95
N GLU A 4 6.06 1.61 -19.13
CA GLU A 4 7.41 1.12 -19.33
C GLU A 4 8.44 2.16 -18.87
N SER A 5 8.28 3.42 -19.30
CA SER A 5 9.20 4.49 -18.88
C SER A 5 9.19 4.74 -17.37
N ALA A 6 8.06 4.52 -16.69
CA ALA A 6 7.98 4.65 -15.24
C ALA A 6 8.70 3.49 -14.53
N ILE A 7 8.57 2.26 -15.04
CA ILE A 7 9.26 1.08 -14.50
C ILE A 7 10.77 1.26 -14.64
N ASP A 8 11.26 1.66 -15.81
CA ASP A 8 12.68 1.93 -16.05
C ASP A 8 13.23 2.97 -15.07
N GLU A 9 12.47 4.03 -14.78
CA GLU A 9 12.84 5.04 -13.80
C GLU A 9 12.93 4.46 -12.37
N PHE A 10 11.97 3.63 -11.95
CA PHE A 10 12.03 3.00 -10.63
C PHE A 10 13.21 2.04 -10.49
N GLU A 11 13.55 1.29 -11.54
CA GLU A 11 14.70 0.36 -11.54
C GLU A 11 16.05 1.10 -11.53
N ALA A 12 16.11 2.32 -12.08
CA ALA A 12 17.31 3.15 -12.07
C ALA A 12 17.62 3.78 -10.69
N HIS A 13 16.69 3.73 -9.73
CA HIS A 13 16.83 4.34 -8.40
C HIS A 13 16.97 3.26 -7.30
N PRO A 14 17.58 3.59 -6.15
CA PRO A 14 17.83 2.63 -5.07
C PRO A 14 16.58 2.38 -4.20
N PHE A 15 15.43 2.17 -4.83
CA PHE A 15 14.21 1.76 -4.14
C PHE A 15 14.24 0.26 -3.83
N ILE A 16 13.73 -0.10 -2.66
CA ILE A 16 13.49 -1.51 -2.31
C ILE A 16 12.13 -1.89 -2.88
N GLN A 17 12.11 -2.76 -3.88
CA GLN A 17 10.87 -3.33 -4.40
C GLN A 17 10.28 -4.30 -3.37
N LEU A 18 9.04 -4.06 -2.96
CA LEU A 18 8.34 -4.92 -2.01
C LEU A 18 7.29 -5.75 -2.76
N PRO A 19 7.49 -7.08 -2.91
CA PRO A 19 6.50 -7.93 -3.57
C PRO A 19 5.23 -8.00 -2.74
N VAL A 20 4.08 -7.99 -3.41
CA VAL A 20 2.81 -8.31 -2.76
C VAL A 20 2.74 -9.82 -2.53
N GLN A 21 2.47 -10.20 -1.28
CA GLN A 21 2.42 -11.57 -0.80
C GLN A 21 1.04 -11.91 -0.24
N LEU A 22 0.75 -13.20 -0.08
CA LEU A 22 -0.53 -13.67 0.47
C LEU A 22 -0.82 -13.13 1.89
N LYS A 23 0.21 -12.80 2.68
CA LYS A 23 0.03 -12.18 4.00
C LYS A 23 -0.64 -10.80 3.90
N HIS A 24 -0.31 -10.02 2.88
CA HIS A 24 -0.93 -8.71 2.61
C HIS A 24 -2.40 -8.89 2.20
N ALA A 25 -2.67 -9.84 1.29
CA ALA A 25 -4.04 -10.15 0.89
C ALA A 25 -4.91 -10.67 2.04
N LYS A 26 -4.33 -11.43 2.99
CA LYS A 26 -5.02 -11.84 4.22
C LYS A 26 -5.34 -10.64 5.11
N ALA A 27 -4.42 -9.70 5.28
CA ALA A 27 -4.61 -8.50 6.10
C ALA A 27 -5.77 -7.62 5.60
N VAL A 28 -6.01 -7.54 4.28
CA VAL A 28 -7.14 -6.79 3.69
C VAL A 28 -8.50 -7.18 4.27
N ARG A 29 -8.68 -8.46 4.67
CA ARG A 29 -9.96 -8.95 5.25
C ARG A 29 -10.30 -8.35 6.60
N HIS A 30 -9.30 -7.87 7.35
CA HIS A 30 -9.49 -7.28 8.66
C HIS A 30 -9.58 -5.75 8.61
N MET A 31 -9.40 -5.15 7.43
CA MET A 31 -9.47 -3.72 7.26
C MET A 31 -10.93 -3.23 7.32
N PRO A 32 -11.20 -2.09 7.99
CA PRO A 32 -12.53 -1.50 8.01
C PRO A 32 -12.98 -1.18 6.58
N ASP A 33 -14.29 -1.25 6.31
CA ASP A 33 -14.83 -1.00 4.99
C ASP A 33 -14.99 0.50 4.70
N LEU A 34 -13.86 1.21 4.68
CA LEU A 34 -13.85 2.66 4.45
C LEU A 34 -13.83 3.01 2.95
N HIS A 35 -13.24 2.14 2.12
CA HIS A 35 -13.03 2.39 0.69
C HIS A 35 -13.25 1.12 -0.15
N ARG A 36 -13.67 1.32 -1.40
CA ARG A 36 -13.92 0.24 -2.39
C ARG A 36 -12.77 0.00 -3.37
N ASP A 37 -11.67 0.76 -3.30
CA ASP A 37 -10.51 0.55 -4.15
C ASP A 37 -9.67 -0.65 -3.64
N PRO A 38 -9.69 -1.80 -4.33
CA PRO A 38 -9.02 -3.00 -3.86
C PRO A 38 -7.49 -2.86 -3.90
N PHE A 39 -6.94 -2.05 -4.81
CA PHE A 39 -5.51 -1.85 -4.92
C PHE A 39 -4.98 -0.96 -3.79
N TYR A 40 -5.67 0.14 -3.49
CA TYR A 40 -5.29 1.00 -2.37
C TYR A 40 -5.31 0.24 -1.03
N ARG A 41 -6.35 -0.58 -0.80
CA ARG A 41 -6.43 -1.41 0.40
C ARG A 41 -5.26 -2.38 0.50
N LEU A 42 -4.84 -2.96 -0.63
CA LEU A 42 -3.71 -3.88 -0.67
C LEU A 42 -2.38 -3.18 -0.34
N LEU A 43 -2.17 -1.95 -0.81
CA LEU A 43 -0.99 -1.15 -0.51
C LEU A 43 -0.92 -0.77 0.99
N VAL A 44 -2.05 -0.35 1.57
CA VAL A 44 -2.15 -0.07 3.01
C VAL A 44 -1.91 -1.35 3.83
N ALA A 45 -2.54 -2.46 3.44
CA ALA A 45 -2.34 -3.74 4.10
C ALA A 45 -0.89 -4.20 4.05
N GLN A 46 -0.19 -3.98 2.92
CA GLN A 46 1.23 -4.26 2.79
C GLN A 46 2.05 -3.40 3.75
N ALA A 47 1.81 -2.09 3.81
CA ALA A 47 2.53 -1.21 4.72
C ALA A 47 2.34 -1.60 6.19
N ILE A 48 1.11 -1.91 6.61
CA ILE A 48 0.81 -2.34 7.97
C ILE A 48 1.47 -3.69 8.30
N THR A 49 1.37 -4.67 7.39
CA THR A 49 1.94 -6.01 7.59
C THR A 49 3.47 -6.01 7.65
N GLU A 50 4.12 -5.05 7.00
CA GLU A 50 5.58 -4.91 6.97
C GLU A 50 6.11 -3.86 7.97
N ASP A 51 5.25 -3.31 8.83
CA ASP A 51 5.59 -2.24 9.78
C ASP A 51 6.25 -1.00 9.13
N LEU A 52 5.62 -0.52 8.05
CA LEU A 52 6.09 0.61 7.26
C LEU A 52 5.16 1.81 7.38
N ARG A 53 5.75 3.00 7.23
CA ARG A 53 4.98 4.24 7.07
C ARG A 53 4.46 4.35 5.64
N PHE A 54 3.14 4.45 5.49
CA PHE A 54 2.51 4.65 4.19
C PHE A 54 2.40 6.15 3.87
N LEU A 55 2.95 6.56 2.73
CA LEU A 55 2.92 7.94 2.25
C LEU A 55 1.93 8.07 1.10
N THR A 56 1.05 9.07 1.17
CA THR A 56 0.07 9.34 0.11
C THR A 56 -0.19 10.84 -0.02
N VAL A 57 -0.46 11.29 -1.24
CA VAL A 57 -0.92 12.66 -1.51
C VAL A 57 -2.43 12.80 -1.37
N ASP A 58 -3.16 11.67 -1.25
CA ASP A 58 -4.61 11.67 -1.13
C ASP A 58 -5.02 11.87 0.34
N ARG A 59 -5.38 13.12 0.66
CA ARG A 59 -5.78 13.53 2.02
C ARG A 59 -7.07 12.88 2.49
N GLU A 60 -7.99 12.54 1.58
CA GLU A 60 -9.25 11.88 1.95
C GLU A 60 -9.00 10.44 2.42
N ARG A 61 -7.83 9.88 2.12
CA ARG A 61 -7.46 8.49 2.47
C ARG A 61 -6.58 8.36 3.71
N SER A 62 -6.36 9.45 4.44
CA SER A 62 -5.61 9.43 5.73
C SER A 62 -6.30 8.60 6.81
N ALA A 63 -7.61 8.34 6.69
CA ALA A 63 -8.38 7.59 7.69
C ALA A 63 -7.86 6.16 7.93
N TYR A 64 -7.23 5.53 6.94
CA TYR A 64 -6.57 4.23 7.11
C TYR A 64 -5.24 4.29 7.88
N LEU A 65 -4.61 5.46 7.92
CA LEU A 65 -3.36 5.68 8.66
C LEU A 65 -3.63 5.98 10.14
N ASP A 66 -4.79 6.57 10.42
CA ASP A 66 -5.24 6.85 11.79
C ASP A 66 -5.96 5.64 12.41
N ALA A 67 -6.55 4.77 11.57
CA ALA A 67 -7.07 3.49 12.00
C ALA A 67 -5.90 2.55 12.33
N ALA A 68 -5.46 2.55 13.59
CA ALA A 68 -4.58 1.51 14.11
C ALA A 68 -5.20 0.13 13.82
N ILE A 69 -4.69 -0.57 12.80
CA ILE A 69 -5.06 -1.95 12.53
C ILE A 69 -4.15 -2.79 13.43
N PRO A 70 -4.68 -3.45 14.47
CA PRO A 70 -3.85 -4.30 15.31
C PRO A 70 -3.23 -5.41 14.47
N ALA A 71 -1.94 -5.66 14.71
CA ALA A 71 -1.17 -6.74 14.12
C ALA A 71 -1.79 -8.11 14.40
#